data_AF-A0A960K087-F1
#
_entry.id   AF-A0A960K087-F1
#
_cell.length_a   1.000
_cell.length_b   1.000
_cell.length_c   1.000
_cell.angle_alpha   90.00
_cell.angle_beta   90.00
_cell.angle_gamma   90.00
#
_symmetry.space_group_name_H-M   'P 1'
#
loop_
_entity.id
_entity.type
_entity.pdbx_description
1 polymer ?
#
loop_
_entity_poly.entity_id
_entity_poly.type
_entity_poly.pdbx_seq_one_letter_code
_entity_poly.pdbx_strand_id
1 'polypeptide(L)' 'TDDVESRTADTHVRRLRQKLGAAGEQIETVVGVGYRIRGRSWDEAS' A
#
# COMPACT_ATOMS: atom_id res chain seq x y z
N THR A 1 10.51 16.90 0.40
CA THR A 1 11.24 15.74 0.96
C THR A 1 10.54 14.42 0.68
N ASP A 2 9.23 14.44 0.36
CA ASP A 2 8.39 13.27 0.01
C ASP A 2 8.79 12.44 -1.23
N ASP A 3 9.45 13.01 -2.23
CA ASP A 3 9.79 12.26 -3.47
C ASP A 3 10.81 11.13 -3.25
N VAL A 4 11.66 11.22 -2.22
CA VAL A 4 12.56 10.12 -1.84
C VAL A 4 11.77 9.01 -1.15
N GLU A 5 10.86 9.36 -0.24
CA GLU A 5 10.05 8.39 0.50
C GLU A 5 9.03 7.70 -0.40
N SER A 6 8.47 8.39 -1.38
CA SER A 6 7.56 7.80 -2.36
C SER A 6 8.27 6.76 -3.24
N ARG A 7 9.46 7.08 -3.76
CA ARG A 7 10.27 6.14 -4.58
C ARG A 7 10.75 4.93 -3.80
N THR A 8 11.04 5.08 -2.50
CA THR A 8 11.38 3.93 -1.65
C THR A 8 10.12 3.15 -1.28
N ALA A 9 8.98 3.80 -1.04
CA ALA A 9 7.70 3.15 -0.76
C ALA A 9 7.29 2.19 -1.89
N ASP A 10 7.41 2.57 -3.16
CA ASP A 10 7.19 1.65 -4.30
C ASP A 10 8.02 0.37 -4.18
N THR A 11 9.31 0.51 -3.87
CA THR A 11 10.23 -0.62 -3.71
C THR A 11 9.82 -1.50 -2.53
N HIS A 12 9.45 -0.88 -1.41
CA HIS A 12 9.01 -1.59 -0.22
C HIS A 12 7.69 -2.33 -0.45
N VAL A 13 6.71 -1.68 -1.08
CA VAL A 13 5.40 -2.26 -1.41
C VAL A 13 5.55 -3.40 -2.41
N ARG A 14 6.43 -3.28 -3.42
CA ARG A 14 6.71 -4.37 -4.35
C ARG A 14 7.29 -5.59 -3.63
N ARG A 15 8.29 -5.40 -2.78
CA ARG A 15 8.89 -6.49 -1.98
C ARG A 15 7.87 -7.10 -1.01
N LEU A 16 7.01 -6.27 -0.42
CA LEU A 16 5.95 -6.71 0.48
C LEU A 16 4.93 -7.58 -0.25
N ARG A 17 4.42 -7.14 -1.41
CA ARG A 17 3.50 -7.93 -2.25
C ARG A 17 4.08 -9.31 -2.59
N GLN A 18 5.36 -9.36 -2.96
CA GLN A 18 6.04 -10.62 -3.26
C GLN A 18 6.12 -11.54 -2.03
N LYS A 19 6.43 -11.00 -0.84
CA LYS A 19 6.49 -11.77 0.41
C LYS A 19 5.13 -12.27 0.87
N LEU A 20 4.07 -11.51 0.60
CA LEU A 20 2.70 -11.85 1.00
C LEU A 20 2.03 -12.84 0.03
N GLY A 21 2.58 -13.06 -1.17
CA GLY A 21 1.97 -13.94 -2.16
C GLY A 21 0.55 -13.49 -2.51
N ALA A 22 -0.42 -14.40 -2.42
CA ALA A 22 -1.83 -14.11 -2.70
C ALA A 22 -2.41 -12.98 -1.80
N ALA A 23 -1.94 -12.83 -0.57
CA ALA A 23 -2.38 -11.74 0.31
C ALA A 23 -1.86 -10.36 -0.16
N GLY A 24 -0.86 -10.32 -1.05
CA GLY A 24 -0.37 -9.08 -1.65
C GLY A 24 -1.40 -8.39 -2.54
N GLU A 25 -2.41 -9.12 -3.03
CA GLU A 25 -3.54 -8.56 -3.80
C GLU A 25 -4.42 -7.63 -2.95
N GLN A 26 -4.31 -7.68 -1.62
CA GLN A 26 -4.99 -6.75 -0.72
C GLN A 26 -4.34 -5.37 -0.68
N ILE A 27 -3.14 -5.19 -1.23
CA ILE A 27 -2.45 -3.89 -1.28
C ILE A 27 -2.88 -3.16 -2.56
N GLU A 28 -3.69 -2.12 -2.42
CA GLU A 28 -4.21 -1.30 -3.50
C GLU A 28 -3.33 -0.06 -3.71
N THR A 29 -3.08 0.28 -4.98
CA THR A 29 -2.41 1.53 -5.35
C THR A 29 -3.47 2.60 -5.62
N VAL A 30 -3.40 3.72 -4.92
CA VAL A 30 -4.27 4.89 -5.10
C VAL A 30 -3.46 6.00 -5.74
N VAL A 31 -3.76 6.30 -7.01
CA VAL A 31 -3.01 7.29 -7.81
C VAL A 31 -3.12 8.68 -7.17
N GLY A 32 -1.98 9.34 -6.99
CA GLY A 32 -1.90 10.66 -6.37
C GLY A 32 -2.04 10.66 -4.84
N VAL A 33 -2.15 9.49 -4.21
CA VAL A 33 -2.28 9.35 -2.74
C VAL A 33 -1.23 8.39 -2.16
N GLY A 34 -1.07 7.19 -2.72
CA GLY A 34 -0.15 6.18 -2.18
C GLY A 34 -0.74 4.77 -2.21
N TYR A 35 -0.64 4.03 -1.10
CA TYR A 35 -1.11 2.64 -1.01
C TYR A 35 -2.05 2.42 0.15
N ARG A 36 -2.99 1.49 -0.03
CA ARG A 36 -4.05 1.14 0.91
C ARG A 36 -4.08 -0.36 1.11
N ILE A 37 -4.37 -0.81 2.34
CA ILE A 37 -4.73 -2.21 2.59
C ILE A 37 -6.24 -2.35 2.51
N ARG A 38 -6.69 -3.38 1.81
CA ARG A 38 -8.10 -3.77 1.72
C ARG A 38 -8.54 -4.48 3.01
N GLY A 39 -8.58 -3.72 4.10
CA GLY A 39 -9.17 -4.13 5.38
C GLY A 39 -10.58 -3.58 5.50
N ARG A 40 -11.53 -4.39 5.97
CA ARG A 40 -12.84 -3.89 6.39
C ARG A 40 -12.64 -2.82 7.48
N SER A 41 -13.38 -1.72 7.31
CA SER A 41 -13.66 -0.66 8.28
C SER A 41 -12.47 0.08 8.91
N TRP A 42 -11.92 1.03 8.16
CA TRP A 42 -11.58 2.34 8.78
C TRP A 42 -12.71 3.35 8.53
N ASP A 43 -13.89 2.90 8.10
CA ASP A 43 -15.03 3.79 7.79
C ASP A 43 -16.16 3.68 8.84
N GLU A 44 -16.02 2.85 9.88
CA GLU A 44 -17.05 2.63 10.92
C GLU A 44 -16.72 3.29 12.27
N ALA A 45 -15.74 4.19 12.33
CA ALA A 45 -15.36 4.90 13.55
C ALA A 45 -15.38 6.44 13.40
N SER A 46 -16.29 6.99 12.60
CA SER A 46 -16.56 8.43 12.52
C SER A 46 -18.05 8.73 12.54
#